data_AF-A0A067KV73-F1
#
_entry.id   AF-A0A067KV73-F1
#
_cell.length_a   1.000
_cell.length_b   1.000
_cell.length_c   1.000
_cell.angle_alpha   90.00
_cell.angle_beta   90.00
_cell.angle_gamma   90.00
#
_symmetry.space_group_name_H-M   'P 1'
#
loop_
_entity.id
_entity.type
_entity.pdbx_description
1 polymer ?
#
loop_
_entity_poly.entity_id
_entity_poly.type
_entity_poly.pdbx_seq_one_letter_code
_entity_poly.pdbx_strand_id
1 'polypeptide(L)'
;MDCDDGSYLSSTLKHSFCGSAPCSVAKAQCFGQCQPGRRRPGCDKEHCYILADNTIPALGSGFDIGLISLDKIALQSTDGSKFGPTVTVSDFIFGCLGARERLSNLAKGADGMIGLGRQPITLPTQLSSGGSFRKKFAICLPSTPKLNGVMFFGDSPYAFYPSYNTSKTIDVSTRFHYTKLYVRTEFSGSSIVTRGPPSPEYFVNVTSILVNRKPIFINPTFLEFHRNGKGGAKIATVEPYTKLETTIYKSLVKAFDKEIAVLSGSKVSPVAPFTDCYKIDHIGMTPLGIGVPDLAFEFENNKNEQWEMYGFNSMVEVSRDVACLAFLDAGDDPIVTTPIVIGAHQLQDNLLQFDLASNRLAFTRTLLLAAAECSNFKNAQVIAEMMGTFVLMICVCGIIGTTQLTRDQLGLLEYATTAGLTVIVLVFSIGPISGAHVNPAITIAFATFGHFPWSRVPFYVSAQIVGSALASYAGGSIYGIKPDLMTTRPFHGCSSAFWVEFIATFIIMFVAASLAYQTSVRQLSGFVLGVAIALAVLITGPLSGGSLNPARSLGPAIVSRNFKDIWVYITAPILGSITGALMFHVLRIQRRPCSSTSSPDTGLLAHSMDFGGTVDSS
;
A
#
# COMPACT_ATOMS: atom_id res chain seq x y z
N MET A 1 6.47 -12.17 7.05
CA MET A 1 7.10 -10.84 7.15
C MET A 1 8.36 -11.02 7.97
N ASP A 2 9.45 -10.34 7.62
CA ASP A 2 10.65 -10.30 8.43
C ASP A 2 10.36 -9.56 9.73
N CYS A 3 10.55 -10.24 10.86
CA CYS A 3 10.38 -9.68 12.19
C CYS A 3 11.66 -9.81 13.03
N ASP A 4 12.79 -10.12 12.39
CA ASP A 4 14.01 -10.51 13.07
C ASP A 4 14.68 -9.36 13.86
N ASP A 5 15.51 -9.75 14.82
CA ASP A 5 16.08 -9.00 15.96
C ASP A 5 16.53 -7.54 15.67
N GLY A 6 15.58 -6.61 15.65
CA GLY A 6 15.80 -5.17 15.79
C GLY A 6 15.33 -4.27 14.65
N SER A 7 14.98 -4.82 13.47
CA SER A 7 14.43 -4.00 12.36
C SER A 7 12.93 -3.74 12.48
N TYR A 8 12.19 -4.66 13.11
CA TYR A 8 10.75 -4.51 13.30
C TYR A 8 10.45 -3.86 14.67
N LEU A 9 10.31 -2.53 14.68
CA LEU A 9 10.06 -1.76 15.90
C LEU A 9 8.58 -1.43 16.05
N SER A 10 7.87 -2.23 16.85
CA SER A 10 6.47 -1.99 17.16
C SER A 10 6.16 -2.21 18.63
N SER A 11 5.57 -1.18 19.26
CA SER A 11 5.07 -1.27 20.63
C SER A 11 3.73 -2.02 20.76
N THR A 12 3.10 -2.36 19.64
CA THR A 12 1.79 -3.04 19.58
C THR A 12 1.87 -4.48 19.10
N LEU A 13 3.06 -4.93 18.69
CA LEU A 13 3.32 -6.32 18.33
C LEU A 13 3.04 -7.26 19.51
N LYS A 14 2.28 -8.32 19.24
CA LYS A 14 1.99 -9.41 20.18
C LYS A 14 2.21 -10.75 19.49
N HIS A 15 2.90 -11.67 20.15
CA HIS A 15 2.99 -13.05 19.68
C HIS A 15 1.84 -13.89 20.25
N SER A 16 1.31 -14.80 19.42
CA SER A 16 0.19 -15.64 19.82
C SER A 16 0.67 -16.92 20.49
N PHE A 17 -0.11 -17.39 21.46
CA PHE A 17 0.14 -18.64 22.18
C PHE A 17 -0.84 -19.74 21.75
N CYS A 18 -0.41 -20.98 21.86
CA CYS A 18 -1.21 -22.16 21.56
C CYS A 18 -2.53 -22.17 22.35
N GLY A 19 -3.61 -22.57 21.66
CA GLY A 19 -4.97 -22.50 22.21
C GLY A 19 -5.63 -21.12 22.16
N SER A 20 -4.94 -20.07 21.70
CA SER A 20 -5.54 -18.75 21.48
C SER A 20 -6.40 -18.68 20.21
N ALA A 21 -7.31 -17.70 20.15
CA ALA A 21 -8.17 -17.50 18.98
C ALA A 21 -7.38 -17.20 17.69
N PRO A 22 -6.33 -16.35 17.68
CA PRO A 22 -5.52 -16.10 16.48
C PRO A 22 -4.90 -17.37 15.90
N CYS A 23 -4.36 -18.26 16.74
CA CYS A 23 -3.82 -19.55 16.30
C CYS A 23 -4.89 -20.45 15.68
N SER A 24 -6.09 -20.47 16.29
CA SER A 24 -7.22 -21.25 15.78
C SER A 24 -7.69 -20.74 14.41
N VAL A 25 -7.84 -19.42 14.26
CA VAL A 25 -8.20 -18.78 12.98
C VAL A 25 -7.13 -19.05 11.92
N ALA A 26 -5.85 -18.93 12.28
CA ALA A 26 -4.72 -19.24 11.40
C ALA A 26 -4.61 -20.71 11.02
N LYS A 27 -5.32 -21.62 11.70
CA LYS A 27 -5.09 -23.08 11.64
C LYS A 27 -3.61 -23.42 11.86
N ALA A 28 -2.98 -22.68 12.77
CA ALA A 28 -1.56 -22.80 13.08
C ALA A 28 -1.26 -24.10 13.82
N GLN A 29 -0.04 -24.59 13.65
CA GLN A 29 0.50 -25.74 14.38
C GLN A 29 1.11 -25.30 15.71
N CYS A 30 1.09 -26.21 16.67
CA CYS A 30 1.72 -26.10 17.99
C CYS A 30 2.72 -27.24 18.13
N PHE A 31 3.93 -26.94 18.59
CA PHE A 31 4.99 -27.92 18.80
C PHE A 31 5.01 -28.38 20.27
N GLY A 32 4.33 -29.49 20.58
CA GLY A 32 4.25 -30.03 21.95
C GLY A 32 3.02 -30.91 22.17
N GLN A 33 2.60 -31.07 23.44
CA GLN A 33 1.33 -31.75 23.80
C GLN A 33 0.09 -30.82 23.68
N CYS A 34 0.28 -29.59 23.23
CA CYS A 34 -0.75 -28.57 23.11
C CYS A 34 -1.49 -28.69 21.77
N GLN A 35 -2.82 -28.81 21.83
CA GLN A 35 -3.67 -28.88 20.64
C GLN A 35 -4.34 -27.52 20.35
N PRO A 36 -4.43 -27.08 19.08
CA PRO A 36 -5.16 -25.86 18.71
C PRO A 36 -6.61 -25.87 19.24
N GLY A 37 -7.04 -24.78 19.87
CA GLY A 37 -8.41 -24.61 20.36
C GLY A 37 -8.77 -25.31 21.69
N ARG A 38 -7.83 -25.99 22.36
CA ARG A 38 -8.05 -26.55 23.72
C ARG A 38 -7.13 -25.89 24.74
N ARG A 39 -7.70 -25.21 25.74
CA ARG A 39 -6.92 -24.68 26.88
C ARG A 39 -6.49 -25.81 27.80
N ARG A 40 -5.18 -25.98 28.00
CA ARG A 40 -4.59 -26.85 29.03
C ARG A 40 -3.57 -26.04 29.85
N PRO A 41 -3.44 -26.30 31.16
CA PRO A 41 -2.36 -25.72 31.96
C PRO A 41 -0.99 -26.01 31.33
N GLY A 42 -0.16 -24.99 31.10
CA GLY A 42 1.16 -25.11 30.47
C GLY A 42 1.23 -24.76 28.98
N CYS A 43 0.09 -24.68 28.27
CA CYS A 43 0.04 -24.29 26.85
C CYS A 43 0.09 -22.77 26.61
N ASP A 44 0.01 -21.98 27.67
CA ASP A 44 0.12 -20.53 27.69
C ASP A 44 1.54 -20.01 27.44
N LYS A 45 2.55 -20.89 27.47
CA LYS A 45 3.96 -20.56 27.19
C LYS A 45 4.43 -20.98 25.80
N GLU A 46 3.65 -21.78 25.08
CA GLU A 46 4.01 -22.30 23.77
C GLU A 46 3.41 -21.43 22.67
N HIS A 47 4.22 -21.05 21.68
CA HIS A 47 3.76 -20.27 20.54
C HIS A 47 3.21 -21.15 19.41
N CYS A 48 2.39 -20.56 18.53
CA CYS A 48 1.87 -21.25 17.36
C CYS A 48 2.47 -20.71 16.05
N TYR A 49 2.59 -21.60 15.08
CA TYR A 49 3.35 -21.36 13.86
C TYR A 49 2.57 -21.75 12.60
N ILE A 50 2.88 -21.08 11.50
CA ILE A 50 2.40 -21.41 10.16
C ILE A 50 3.57 -21.69 9.24
N LEU A 51 3.32 -22.46 8.18
CA LEU A 51 4.22 -22.52 7.05
C LEU A 51 4.00 -21.27 6.20
N ALA A 52 5.00 -20.41 6.17
CA ALA A 52 5.07 -19.27 5.27
C ALA A 52 5.84 -19.67 4.01
N ASP A 53 5.38 -19.23 2.85
CA ASP A 53 5.96 -19.61 1.57
C ASP A 53 6.45 -18.37 0.83
N ASN A 54 7.70 -18.41 0.36
CA ASN A 54 8.22 -17.45 -0.59
C ASN A 54 7.98 -18.00 -2.00
N THR A 55 6.90 -17.53 -2.64
CA THR A 55 6.44 -18.03 -3.93
C THR A 55 7.17 -17.42 -5.14
N ILE A 56 8.26 -16.66 -4.92
CA ILE A 56 9.13 -16.21 -6.01
C ILE A 56 10.14 -17.32 -6.33
N PRO A 57 10.20 -17.82 -7.58
CA PRO A 57 11.13 -18.89 -7.95
C PRO A 57 12.60 -18.48 -7.75
N ALA A 58 13.34 -19.20 -6.89
CA ALA A 58 14.75 -18.96 -6.60
C ALA A 58 15.47 -20.24 -6.14
N LEU A 59 16.79 -20.34 -6.34
CA LEU A 59 17.57 -21.35 -5.63
C LEU A 59 17.48 -21.06 -4.12
N GLY A 60 16.82 -21.95 -3.36
CA GLY A 60 16.57 -21.77 -1.93
C GLY A 60 15.18 -21.19 -1.56
N SER A 61 14.30 -20.94 -2.54
CA SER A 61 12.87 -20.71 -2.29
C SER A 61 12.25 -21.94 -1.63
N GLY A 62 11.43 -21.75 -0.61
CA GLY A 62 10.80 -22.85 0.11
C GLY A 62 9.94 -22.39 1.28
N PHE A 63 9.41 -23.37 2.02
CA PHE A 63 8.62 -23.13 3.22
C PHE A 63 9.51 -22.75 4.39
N ASP A 64 9.05 -21.79 5.18
CA ASP A 64 9.65 -21.42 6.44
C ASP A 64 8.59 -21.36 7.56
N ILE A 65 9.04 -21.36 8.81
CA ILE A 65 8.19 -21.37 9.98
C ILE A 65 7.94 -19.92 10.41
N GLY A 66 6.72 -19.44 10.17
CA GLY A 66 6.25 -18.14 10.63
C GLY A 66 5.56 -18.20 11.98
N LEU A 67 6.07 -17.46 12.96
CA LEU A 67 5.43 -17.24 14.27
C LEU A 67 4.18 -16.38 14.11
N ILE A 68 3.02 -16.88 14.55
CA ILE A 68 1.78 -16.10 14.47
C ILE A 68 1.82 -14.91 15.42
N SER A 69 1.70 -13.73 14.83
CA SER A 69 1.81 -12.45 15.51
C SER A 69 0.64 -11.55 15.13
N LEU A 70 0.33 -10.59 16.02
CA LEU A 70 -0.67 -9.56 15.80
C LEU A 70 -0.03 -8.19 15.92
N ASP A 71 -0.40 -7.31 15.01
CA ASP A 71 -0.03 -5.90 15.08
C ASP A 71 -1.04 -5.03 14.33
N LYS A 72 -0.80 -3.71 14.34
CA LYS A 72 -1.62 -2.74 13.62
C LYS A 72 -1.28 -2.75 12.13
N ILE A 73 -2.31 -2.79 11.29
CA ILE A 73 -2.20 -2.43 9.87
C ILE A 73 -3.07 -1.21 9.59
N ALA A 74 -2.55 -0.27 8.80
CA ALA A 74 -3.24 0.95 8.41
C ALA A 74 -3.48 0.94 6.88
N LEU A 75 -4.72 1.17 6.46
CA LEU A 75 -5.16 1.16 5.06
C LEU A 75 -5.91 2.45 4.76
N GLN A 76 -5.92 2.89 3.50
CA GLN A 76 -6.73 4.04 3.09
C GLN A 76 -8.15 3.58 2.79
N SER A 77 -9.14 4.20 3.42
CA SER A 77 -10.54 4.06 2.99
C SER A 77 -10.73 4.69 1.61
N THR A 78 -11.84 4.40 0.95
CA THR A 78 -12.17 4.94 -0.37
C THR A 78 -13.68 4.93 -0.57
N ASP A 79 -14.19 5.90 -1.32
CA ASP A 79 -15.57 5.90 -1.81
C ASP A 79 -15.71 5.20 -3.18
N GLY A 80 -14.63 4.57 -3.64
CA GLY A 80 -14.52 3.95 -4.95
C GLY A 80 -13.94 4.85 -6.03
N SER A 81 -13.78 6.16 -5.80
CA SER A 81 -13.29 7.14 -6.79
C SER A 81 -12.01 7.88 -6.39
N LYS A 82 -11.74 7.95 -5.09
CA LYS A 82 -10.56 8.61 -4.51
C LYS A 82 -10.19 7.98 -3.17
N PHE A 83 -8.91 8.10 -2.81
CA PHE A 83 -8.48 7.75 -1.46
C PHE A 83 -9.11 8.70 -0.42
N GLY A 84 -9.63 8.11 0.63
CA GLY A 84 -10.14 8.74 1.83
C GLY A 84 -9.18 8.59 3.03
N PRO A 85 -9.68 8.80 4.25
CA PRO A 85 -8.85 8.77 5.46
C PRO A 85 -8.28 7.38 5.75
N THR A 86 -7.17 7.36 6.48
CA THR A 86 -6.56 6.13 6.99
C THR A 86 -7.44 5.47 8.05
N VAL A 87 -7.63 4.16 7.92
CA VAL A 87 -8.34 3.28 8.84
C VAL A 87 -7.35 2.24 9.35
N THR A 88 -7.38 1.98 10.66
CA THR A 88 -6.45 1.06 11.32
C THR A 88 -7.19 -0.17 11.82
N VAL A 89 -6.65 -1.35 11.53
CA VAL A 89 -7.05 -2.62 12.14
C VAL A 89 -6.00 -2.98 13.19
N SER A 90 -6.41 -3.07 14.46
CA SER A 90 -5.48 -3.12 15.58
C SER A 90 -4.80 -4.47 15.84
N ASP A 91 -5.50 -5.56 15.55
CA ASP A 91 -5.06 -6.93 15.82
C ASP A 91 -5.05 -7.73 14.50
N PHE A 92 -4.29 -7.25 13.51
CA PHE A 92 -4.11 -7.94 12.23
C PHE A 92 -3.15 -9.11 12.40
N ILE A 93 -3.57 -10.31 11.98
CA ILE A 93 -2.84 -11.56 12.18
C ILE A 93 -1.88 -11.78 11.00
N PHE A 94 -0.61 -12.09 11.28
CA PHE A 94 0.37 -12.40 10.24
C PHE A 94 1.46 -13.35 10.76
N GLY A 95 2.25 -13.93 9.84
CA GLY A 95 3.41 -14.76 10.17
C GLY A 95 4.69 -13.94 10.22
N CYS A 96 5.34 -13.92 11.39
CA CYS A 96 6.67 -13.35 11.59
C CYS A 96 7.75 -14.41 11.33
N LEU A 97 8.69 -14.09 10.46
CA LEU A 97 9.85 -14.94 10.14
C LEU A 97 11.04 -14.50 10.99
N GLY A 98 11.84 -15.47 11.42
CA GLY A 98 13.05 -15.24 12.24
C GLY A 98 14.36 -15.32 11.45
N ALA A 99 14.32 -15.28 10.11
CA ALA A 99 15.54 -15.24 9.29
C ALA A 99 15.27 -14.55 7.95
N ARG A 100 15.98 -13.44 7.69
CA ARG A 100 15.86 -12.64 6.45
C ARG A 100 16.32 -13.36 5.19
N GLU A 101 17.24 -14.32 5.31
CA GLU A 101 17.86 -15.05 4.18
C GLU A 101 16.84 -15.81 3.31
N ARG A 102 15.64 -16.09 3.86
CA ARG A 102 14.55 -16.80 3.17
C ARG A 102 13.59 -15.88 2.38
N LEU A 103 13.75 -14.56 2.48
CA LEU A 103 13.08 -13.56 1.65
C LEU A 103 13.92 -13.13 0.43
N SER A 104 14.83 -14.01 -0.01
CA SER A 104 15.63 -13.79 -1.22
C SER A 104 14.76 -13.58 -2.45
N ASN A 105 15.27 -12.81 -3.43
CA ASN A 105 14.63 -12.46 -4.69
C ASN A 105 13.32 -11.66 -4.63
N LEU A 106 12.91 -11.18 -3.45
CA LEU A 106 11.89 -10.13 -3.38
C LEU A 106 12.40 -8.80 -3.96
N ALA A 107 11.47 -7.93 -4.33
CA ALA A 107 11.80 -6.58 -4.79
C ALA A 107 12.63 -5.83 -3.74
N LYS A 108 13.58 -5.00 -4.18
CA LYS A 108 14.45 -4.21 -3.30
C LYS A 108 13.61 -3.38 -2.30
N GLY A 109 13.86 -3.60 -1.01
CA GLY A 109 13.16 -2.92 0.08
C GLY A 109 11.87 -3.60 0.54
N ALA A 110 11.49 -4.75 -0.01
CA ALA A 110 10.41 -5.56 0.52
C ALA A 110 10.89 -6.43 1.69
N ASP A 111 10.16 -6.37 2.81
CA ASP A 111 10.44 -7.16 4.02
C ASP A 111 9.43 -8.33 4.19
N GLY A 112 8.72 -8.70 3.12
CA GLY A 112 7.78 -9.83 3.15
C GLY A 112 6.76 -9.82 2.01
N MET A 113 5.77 -10.71 2.13
CA MET A 113 4.70 -10.90 1.14
C MET A 113 3.33 -10.77 1.79
N ILE A 114 2.36 -10.23 1.05
CA ILE A 114 0.95 -10.18 1.43
C ILE A 114 0.20 -11.25 0.65
N GLY A 115 -0.34 -12.24 1.37
CA GLY A 115 -1.18 -13.28 0.79
C GLY A 115 -2.58 -12.77 0.48
N LEU A 116 -3.01 -12.89 -0.78
CA LEU A 116 -4.37 -12.57 -1.23
C LEU A 116 -5.23 -13.80 -1.48
N GLY A 117 -4.71 -15.00 -1.19
CA GLY A 117 -5.41 -16.27 -1.42
C GLY A 117 -6.62 -16.51 -0.52
N ARG A 118 -7.14 -17.74 -0.56
CA ARG A 118 -8.42 -18.11 0.08
C ARG A 118 -8.32 -18.56 1.54
N GLN A 119 -7.16 -18.42 2.17
CA GLN A 119 -6.91 -18.84 3.55
C GLN A 119 -7.49 -17.86 4.59
N PRO A 120 -7.75 -18.31 5.83
CA PRO A 120 -8.43 -17.50 6.86
C PRO A 120 -7.71 -16.21 7.24
N ILE A 121 -6.37 -16.20 7.25
CA ILE A 121 -5.55 -15.06 7.68
C ILE A 121 -4.99 -14.25 6.50
N THR A 122 -5.53 -14.42 5.30
CA THR A 122 -5.18 -13.56 4.15
C THR A 122 -5.78 -12.17 4.31
N LEU A 123 -5.17 -11.18 3.65
CA LEU A 123 -5.61 -9.78 3.76
C LEU A 123 -7.10 -9.60 3.38
N PRO A 124 -7.62 -10.14 2.25
CA PRO A 124 -9.04 -10.01 1.93
C PRO A 124 -9.98 -10.65 2.96
N THR A 125 -9.57 -11.79 3.54
CA THR A 125 -10.41 -12.52 4.49
C THR A 125 -10.45 -11.85 5.85
N GLN A 126 -9.32 -11.38 6.37
CA GLN A 126 -9.29 -10.66 7.65
C GLN A 126 -10.06 -9.35 7.58
N LEU A 127 -9.88 -8.59 6.50
CA LEU A 127 -10.56 -7.31 6.30
C LEU A 127 -12.08 -7.43 6.20
N SER A 128 -12.60 -8.49 5.56
CA SER A 128 -14.05 -8.72 5.46
C SER A 128 -14.67 -9.46 6.65
N SER A 129 -13.86 -9.99 7.58
CA SER A 129 -14.35 -10.82 8.71
C SER A 129 -15.25 -10.07 9.69
N GLY A 130 -15.08 -8.75 9.81
CA GLY A 130 -15.92 -7.88 10.66
C GLY A 130 -17.32 -7.58 10.10
N GLY A 131 -17.66 -8.11 8.92
CA GLY A 131 -18.98 -7.92 8.29
C GLY A 131 -19.19 -6.54 7.65
N SER A 132 -18.20 -5.64 7.71
CA SER A 132 -18.32 -4.27 7.18
C SER A 132 -18.41 -4.19 5.66
N PHE A 133 -17.96 -5.22 4.93
CA PHE A 133 -18.08 -5.34 3.48
C PHE A 133 -18.02 -6.80 3.06
N ARG A 134 -18.53 -7.10 1.85
CA ARG A 134 -18.52 -8.47 1.30
C ARG A 134 -17.10 -9.01 1.15
N LYS A 135 -16.98 -10.34 1.21
CA LYS A 135 -15.72 -11.07 0.98
C LYS A 135 -15.30 -11.05 -0.49
N LYS A 136 -14.94 -9.87 -0.99
CA LYS A 136 -14.43 -9.63 -2.33
C LYS A 136 -13.34 -8.56 -2.29
N PHE A 137 -12.46 -8.60 -3.28
CA PHE A 137 -11.47 -7.56 -3.51
C PHE A 137 -11.26 -7.37 -5.00
N ALA A 138 -10.77 -6.21 -5.41
CA ALA A 138 -10.37 -5.95 -6.78
C ALA A 138 -8.93 -5.46 -6.86
N ILE A 139 -8.21 -5.82 -7.92
CA ILE A 139 -6.83 -5.41 -8.16
C ILE A 139 -6.73 -4.81 -9.57
N CYS A 140 -6.01 -3.70 -9.66
CA CYS A 140 -5.68 -3.01 -10.90
C CYS A 140 -4.17 -2.75 -10.91
N LEU A 141 -3.42 -3.57 -11.64
CA LEU A 141 -1.96 -3.46 -11.72
C LEU A 141 -1.57 -2.38 -12.73
N PRO A 142 -0.66 -1.46 -12.39
CA PRO A 142 -0.22 -0.44 -13.33
C PRO A 142 0.73 -1.06 -14.35
N SER A 143 0.67 -0.59 -15.58
CA SER A 143 1.65 -0.93 -16.61
C SER A 143 2.93 -0.11 -16.54
N THR A 144 2.82 1.18 -16.19
CA THR A 144 3.95 2.09 -16.14
C THR A 144 4.82 1.80 -14.92
N PRO A 145 6.11 1.48 -15.10
CA PRO A 145 7.02 1.26 -13.98
C PRO A 145 7.08 2.48 -13.05
N LYS A 146 7.08 2.25 -11.73
CA LYS A 146 7.09 3.28 -10.65
C LYS A 146 5.77 4.00 -10.39
N LEU A 147 4.76 3.88 -11.24
CA LEU A 147 3.41 4.36 -10.90
C LEU A 147 2.71 3.35 -10.00
N ASN A 148 1.82 3.85 -9.14
CA ASN A 148 1.05 2.99 -8.24
C ASN A 148 -0.22 2.52 -8.96
N GLY A 149 -0.52 1.23 -8.86
CA GLY A 149 -1.87 0.73 -9.10
C GLY A 149 -2.72 0.87 -7.84
N VAL A 150 -3.85 0.17 -7.84
CA VAL A 150 -4.80 0.21 -6.73
C VAL A 150 -5.38 -1.18 -6.46
N MET A 151 -5.61 -1.46 -5.18
CA MET A 151 -6.35 -2.63 -4.71
C MET A 151 -7.52 -2.15 -3.86
N PHE A 152 -8.70 -2.66 -4.14
CA PHE A 152 -9.94 -2.35 -3.43
C PHE A 152 -10.37 -3.55 -2.61
N PHE A 153 -10.86 -3.29 -1.39
CA PHE A 153 -11.53 -4.29 -0.57
C PHE A 153 -12.98 -3.86 -0.38
N GLY A 154 -13.92 -4.73 -0.75
CA GLY A 154 -15.34 -4.42 -0.76
C GLY A 154 -15.92 -4.14 -2.15
N ASP A 155 -17.10 -3.52 -2.15
CA ASP A 155 -17.95 -3.36 -3.33
C ASP A 155 -17.54 -2.19 -4.24
N SER A 156 -18.05 -2.22 -5.48
CA SER A 156 -17.95 -1.13 -6.45
C SER A 156 -18.80 0.08 -5.98
N PRO A 157 -18.62 1.30 -6.53
CA PRO A 157 -17.98 1.64 -7.81
C PRO A 157 -16.44 1.54 -7.80
N TYR A 158 -15.86 1.32 -8.97
CA TYR A 158 -14.41 1.44 -9.19
C TYR A 158 -14.17 2.52 -10.24
N ALA A 159 -13.99 3.75 -9.76
CA ALA A 159 -14.02 4.94 -10.57
C ALA A 159 -12.60 5.45 -10.86
N PHE A 160 -12.28 5.55 -12.15
CA PHE A 160 -10.99 6.05 -12.65
C PHE A 160 -11.18 7.34 -13.43
N TYR A 161 -10.16 8.19 -13.47
CA TYR A 161 -10.17 9.40 -14.28
C TYR A 161 -9.54 9.09 -15.64
N PRO A 162 -10.26 9.27 -16.76
CA PRO A 162 -9.65 9.11 -18.06
C PRO A 162 -8.64 10.24 -18.30
N SER A 163 -7.59 9.94 -19.07
CA SER A 163 -6.48 10.85 -19.36
C SER A 163 -6.91 12.16 -20.01
N TYR A 164 -8.02 12.14 -20.77
CA TYR A 164 -8.58 13.34 -21.42
C TYR A 164 -9.50 14.17 -20.52
N ASN A 165 -9.91 13.67 -19.35
CA ASN A 165 -10.83 14.39 -18.45
C ASN A 165 -10.57 14.06 -16.98
N THR A 166 -9.79 14.93 -16.33
CA THR A 166 -9.41 14.81 -14.90
C THR A 166 -10.49 15.27 -13.91
N SER A 167 -11.63 15.73 -14.41
CA SER A 167 -12.73 16.28 -13.58
C SER A 167 -13.89 15.29 -13.43
N LYS A 168 -14.05 14.34 -14.34
CA LYS A 168 -15.14 13.37 -14.34
C LYS A 168 -14.60 11.94 -14.34
N THR A 169 -15.08 11.12 -13.42
CA THR A 169 -14.71 9.71 -13.36
C THR A 169 -15.56 8.85 -14.28
N ILE A 170 -15.02 7.68 -14.62
CA ILE A 170 -15.73 6.57 -15.22
C ILE A 170 -15.72 5.40 -14.24
N ASP A 171 -16.89 4.84 -13.91
CA ASP A 171 -16.96 3.61 -13.14
C ASP A 171 -16.71 2.42 -14.08
N VAL A 172 -15.52 1.83 -13.97
CA VAL A 172 -15.09 0.76 -14.87
C VAL A 172 -15.73 -0.59 -14.50
N SER A 173 -16.34 -0.71 -13.30
CA SER A 173 -17.08 -1.91 -12.90
C SER A 173 -18.31 -2.18 -13.78
N THR A 174 -18.83 -1.14 -14.44
CA THR A 174 -19.92 -1.25 -15.43
C THR A 174 -19.52 -2.02 -16.69
N ARG A 175 -18.21 -2.24 -16.92
CA ARG A 175 -17.64 -2.94 -18.07
C ARG A 175 -17.14 -4.34 -17.72
N PHE A 176 -17.60 -4.90 -16.60
CA PHE A 176 -17.18 -6.23 -16.18
C PHE A 176 -17.72 -7.33 -17.06
N HIS A 177 -16.78 -8.16 -17.49
CA HIS A 177 -16.98 -9.52 -17.95
C HIS A 177 -16.81 -10.48 -16.79
N TYR A 178 -17.30 -11.72 -16.93
CA TYR A 178 -17.34 -12.63 -15.80
C TYR A 178 -17.03 -14.08 -16.14
N THR A 179 -16.31 -14.73 -15.23
CA THR A 179 -16.08 -16.18 -15.24
C THR A 179 -16.14 -16.75 -13.82
N LYS A 180 -16.25 -18.07 -13.71
CA LYS A 180 -16.33 -18.76 -12.42
C LYS A 180 -14.94 -18.97 -11.85
N LEU A 181 -14.78 -18.72 -10.54
CA LEU A 181 -13.60 -19.11 -9.79
C LEU A 181 -13.73 -20.55 -9.31
N TYR A 182 -12.81 -21.40 -9.74
CA TYR A 182 -12.73 -22.79 -9.36
C TYR A 182 -11.88 -22.99 -8.09
N VAL A 183 -12.21 -24.04 -7.34
CA VAL A 183 -11.45 -24.47 -6.16
C VAL A 183 -10.97 -25.89 -6.40
N ARG A 184 -9.67 -26.10 -6.20
CA ARG A 184 -9.06 -27.43 -6.24
C ARG A 184 -9.04 -28.03 -4.84
N THR A 185 -9.48 -29.28 -4.69
CA THR A 185 -9.61 -29.96 -3.38
C THR A 185 -8.89 -31.30 -3.31
N GLU A 186 -8.31 -31.76 -4.41
CA GLU A 186 -7.57 -33.02 -4.51
C GLU A 186 -6.18 -32.73 -5.07
N PHE A 187 -5.16 -33.35 -4.47
CA PHE A 187 -3.76 -33.22 -4.89
C PHE A 187 -3.29 -34.56 -5.44
N SER A 188 -2.83 -34.59 -6.69
CA SER A 188 -2.27 -35.79 -7.33
C SER A 188 -0.75 -35.65 -7.43
N GLY A 189 -0.05 -36.15 -6.41
CA GLY A 189 1.41 -36.31 -6.41
C GLY A 189 1.88 -37.77 -6.51
N SER A 190 0.95 -38.74 -6.43
CA SER A 190 1.20 -40.19 -6.56
C SER A 190 -0.09 -40.92 -6.93
N SER A 191 -0.03 -42.25 -7.16
CA SER A 191 -1.17 -43.12 -7.51
C SER A 191 -2.30 -43.18 -6.47
N ILE A 192 -2.21 -42.40 -5.39
CA ILE A 192 -3.21 -42.27 -4.33
C ILE A 192 -3.74 -40.83 -4.34
N VAL A 193 -5.00 -40.67 -4.74
CA VAL A 193 -5.70 -39.38 -4.61
C VAL A 193 -6.05 -39.16 -3.14
N THR A 194 -5.35 -38.24 -2.47
CA THR A 194 -5.69 -37.82 -1.12
C THR A 194 -6.53 -36.55 -1.17
N ARG A 195 -7.64 -36.52 -0.43
CA ARG A 195 -8.48 -35.32 -0.30
C ARG A 195 -7.80 -34.38 0.69
N GLY A 196 -7.17 -33.34 0.16
CA GLY A 196 -6.47 -32.33 0.96
C GLY A 196 -7.33 -31.09 1.26
N PRO A 197 -6.80 -30.11 2.01
CA PRO A 197 -7.44 -28.82 2.16
C PRO A 197 -7.59 -28.11 0.79
N PRO A 198 -8.62 -27.28 0.59
CA PRO A 198 -8.78 -26.55 -0.68
C PRO A 198 -7.56 -25.68 -0.97
N SER A 199 -7.11 -25.67 -2.22
CA SER A 199 -6.01 -24.82 -2.68
C SER A 199 -6.34 -23.34 -2.41
N PRO A 200 -5.36 -22.56 -1.93
CA PRO A 200 -5.54 -21.13 -1.68
C PRO A 200 -5.51 -20.28 -2.96
N GLU A 201 -5.10 -20.86 -4.09
CA GLU A 201 -4.93 -20.19 -5.38
C GLU A 201 -6.26 -19.95 -6.12
N TYR A 202 -6.20 -19.13 -7.17
CA TYR A 202 -7.34 -18.74 -7.98
C TYR A 202 -7.29 -19.41 -9.34
N PHE A 203 -8.29 -20.25 -9.62
CA PHE A 203 -8.39 -20.97 -10.88
C PHE A 203 -9.59 -20.52 -11.71
N VAL A 204 -9.43 -20.53 -13.02
CA VAL A 204 -10.48 -20.28 -14.02
C VAL A 204 -10.42 -21.37 -15.09
N ASN A 205 -11.53 -21.62 -15.76
CA ASN A 205 -11.63 -22.64 -16.81
C ASN A 205 -11.53 -21.99 -18.19
N VAL A 206 -10.32 -22.00 -18.78
CA VAL A 206 -10.07 -21.52 -20.14
C VAL A 206 -10.42 -22.63 -21.12
N THR A 207 -11.33 -22.37 -22.05
CA THR A 207 -11.80 -23.37 -23.03
C THR A 207 -11.13 -23.25 -24.39
N SER A 208 -10.61 -22.07 -24.72
CA SER A 208 -9.87 -21.84 -25.96
C SER A 208 -8.91 -20.66 -25.81
N ILE A 209 -7.85 -20.67 -26.63
CA ILE A 209 -6.98 -19.53 -26.85
C ILE A 209 -7.21 -19.07 -28.29
N LEU A 210 -7.46 -17.78 -28.48
CA LEU A 210 -7.70 -17.18 -29.79
C LEU A 210 -6.48 -16.35 -30.21
N VAL A 211 -6.11 -16.45 -31.49
CA VAL A 211 -5.19 -15.51 -32.15
C VAL A 211 -5.97 -14.83 -33.26
N ASN A 212 -6.08 -13.50 -33.19
CA ASN A 212 -6.88 -12.70 -34.10
C ASN A 212 -8.32 -13.24 -34.24
N ARG A 213 -8.95 -13.55 -33.09
CA ARG A 213 -10.29 -14.14 -32.96
C ARG A 213 -10.46 -15.55 -33.57
N LYS A 214 -9.38 -16.22 -33.97
CA LYS A 214 -9.40 -17.60 -34.48
C LYS A 214 -8.89 -18.55 -33.40
N PRO A 215 -9.63 -19.61 -33.04
CA PRO A 215 -9.18 -20.57 -32.04
C PRO A 215 -7.98 -21.37 -32.53
N ILE A 216 -7.01 -21.57 -31.65
CA ILE A 216 -5.86 -22.45 -31.91
C ILE A 216 -6.19 -23.88 -31.50
N PHE A 217 -5.51 -24.85 -32.13
CA PHE A 217 -5.66 -26.25 -31.76
C PHE A 217 -4.92 -26.55 -30.44
N ILE A 218 -5.67 -26.96 -29.43
CA ILE A 218 -5.16 -27.42 -28.12
C ILE A 218 -5.85 -28.74 -27.81
N ASN A 219 -5.11 -29.70 -27.25
CA ASN A 219 -5.72 -30.92 -26.74
C ASN A 219 -6.68 -30.57 -25.58
N PRO A 220 -8.00 -30.82 -25.70
CA PRO A 220 -8.99 -30.42 -24.70
C PRO A 220 -8.68 -30.94 -23.29
N THR A 221 -8.02 -32.10 -23.18
CA THR A 221 -7.65 -32.70 -21.89
C THR A 221 -6.71 -31.81 -21.06
N PHE A 222 -5.91 -30.93 -21.68
CA PHE A 222 -5.12 -29.95 -20.92
C PHE A 222 -5.99 -28.81 -20.38
N LEU A 223 -7.05 -28.44 -21.08
CA LEU A 223 -7.90 -27.31 -20.72
C LEU A 223 -8.98 -27.70 -19.71
N GLU A 224 -9.44 -28.95 -19.73
CA GLU A 224 -10.45 -29.46 -18.80
C GLU A 224 -10.03 -29.29 -17.34
N PHE A 225 -10.83 -28.52 -16.58
CA PHE A 225 -10.60 -28.36 -15.16
C PHE A 225 -10.98 -29.64 -14.41
N HIS A 226 -9.99 -30.42 -13.98
CA HIS A 226 -10.22 -31.59 -13.14
C HIS A 226 -10.03 -31.26 -11.65
N ARG A 227 -10.94 -31.75 -10.80
CA ARG A 227 -10.84 -31.61 -9.34
C ARG A 227 -9.58 -32.25 -8.77
N ASN A 228 -9.09 -33.30 -9.43
CA ASN A 228 -7.94 -34.14 -9.08
C ASN A 228 -6.57 -33.44 -9.17
N GLY A 229 -6.53 -32.20 -9.63
CA GLY A 229 -5.28 -31.47 -9.74
C GLY A 229 -4.67 -31.39 -11.14
N LYS A 230 -5.43 -31.63 -12.20
CA LYS A 230 -4.97 -31.47 -13.58
C LYS A 230 -5.83 -30.48 -14.37
N GLY A 231 -5.18 -29.76 -15.29
CA GLY A 231 -5.83 -28.85 -16.23
C GLY A 231 -6.31 -27.52 -15.65
N GLY A 232 -6.95 -26.72 -16.51
CA GLY A 232 -7.40 -25.36 -16.22
C GLY A 232 -6.30 -24.30 -16.21
N ALA A 233 -6.64 -23.08 -15.80
CA ALA A 233 -5.72 -21.96 -15.69
C ALA A 233 -5.70 -21.38 -14.27
N LYS A 234 -4.55 -20.92 -13.81
CA LYS A 234 -4.42 -20.16 -12.56
C LYS A 234 -3.97 -18.73 -12.80
N ILE A 235 -4.36 -17.82 -11.91
CA ILE A 235 -3.94 -16.42 -11.93
C ILE A 235 -2.86 -16.21 -10.87
N ALA A 236 -1.70 -15.67 -11.28
CA ALA A 236 -0.55 -15.47 -10.41
C ALA A 236 0.07 -14.07 -10.62
N THR A 237 0.30 -13.35 -9.52
CA THR A 237 0.99 -12.05 -9.54
C THR A 237 2.49 -12.16 -9.32
N VAL A 238 2.98 -13.33 -8.92
CA VAL A 238 4.41 -13.60 -8.68
C VAL A 238 5.13 -14.08 -9.94
N GLU A 239 4.36 -14.55 -10.92
CA GLU A 239 4.86 -14.85 -12.25
C GLU A 239 4.79 -13.57 -13.11
N PRO A 240 5.90 -13.05 -13.62
CA PRO A 240 5.88 -11.78 -14.36
C PRO A 240 5.12 -11.91 -15.68
N TYR A 241 5.25 -13.05 -16.36
CA TYR A 241 4.66 -13.32 -17.67
C TYR A 241 3.84 -14.60 -17.63
N THR A 242 2.86 -14.72 -18.52
CA THR A 242 2.06 -15.94 -18.64
C THR A 242 2.93 -17.10 -19.08
N LYS A 243 2.88 -18.21 -18.34
CA LYS A 243 3.54 -19.47 -18.69
C LYS A 243 2.52 -20.44 -19.26
N LEU A 244 2.87 -21.08 -20.36
CA LEU A 244 2.04 -22.08 -21.05
C LEU A 244 2.81 -23.40 -21.12
N GLU A 245 2.10 -24.51 -20.93
CA GLU A 245 2.62 -25.84 -21.24
C GLU A 245 3.14 -25.88 -22.69
N THR A 246 4.25 -26.60 -22.91
CA THR A 246 5.03 -26.63 -24.15
C THR A 246 4.18 -26.81 -25.41
N THR A 247 3.21 -27.74 -25.42
CA THR A 247 2.37 -27.97 -26.59
C THR A 247 1.40 -26.82 -26.85
N ILE A 248 0.82 -26.24 -25.80
CA ILE A 248 -0.03 -25.04 -25.90
C ILE A 248 0.79 -23.85 -26.41
N TYR A 249 1.99 -23.66 -25.87
CA TYR A 249 2.90 -22.59 -26.26
C TYR A 249 3.25 -22.68 -27.75
N LYS A 250 3.67 -23.86 -28.23
CA LYS A 250 3.99 -24.09 -29.64
C LYS A 250 2.79 -23.87 -30.57
N SER A 251 1.59 -24.27 -30.16
CA SER A 251 0.36 -23.98 -30.90
C SER A 251 0.08 -22.48 -30.99
N LEU A 252 0.26 -21.73 -29.89
CA LEU A 252 0.08 -20.28 -29.84
C LEU A 252 1.07 -19.58 -30.77
N VAL A 253 2.36 -19.87 -30.62
CA VAL A 253 3.44 -19.29 -31.44
C VAL A 253 3.21 -19.56 -32.92
N LYS A 254 2.87 -20.80 -33.29
CA LYS A 254 2.60 -21.15 -34.69
C LYS A 254 1.45 -20.35 -35.30
N ALA A 255 0.39 -20.12 -34.54
CA ALA A 255 -0.74 -19.31 -34.99
C ALA A 255 -0.38 -17.82 -35.05
N PHE A 256 0.39 -17.32 -34.07
CA PHE A 256 0.85 -15.95 -34.02
C PHE A 256 1.83 -15.62 -35.15
N ASP A 257 2.82 -16.49 -35.42
CA ASP A 257 3.76 -16.41 -36.54
C ASP A 257 3.03 -16.23 -37.88
N LYS A 258 1.92 -16.97 -38.07
CA LYS A 258 1.10 -16.89 -39.28
C LYS A 258 0.41 -15.53 -39.44
N GLU A 259 -0.16 -15.00 -38.36
CA GLU A 259 -0.92 -13.75 -38.42
C GLU A 259 0.01 -12.51 -38.44
N ILE A 260 1.16 -12.55 -37.73
CA ILE A 260 2.10 -11.43 -37.72
C ILE A 260 2.88 -11.27 -39.03
N ALA A 261 3.11 -12.36 -39.77
CA ALA A 261 3.71 -12.32 -41.10
C ALA A 261 2.86 -11.50 -42.09
N VAL A 262 1.54 -11.46 -41.93
CA VAL A 262 0.63 -10.63 -42.74
C VAL A 262 0.86 -9.14 -42.49
N LEU A 263 1.36 -8.78 -41.30
CA LEU A 263 1.66 -7.41 -40.88
C LEU A 263 3.12 -7.01 -41.16
N SER A 264 3.83 -7.77 -42.00
CA SER A 264 5.27 -7.58 -42.28
C SER A 264 6.19 -7.74 -41.06
N GLY A 265 5.72 -8.37 -39.98
CA GLY A 265 6.58 -8.72 -38.85
C GLY A 265 7.44 -9.94 -39.18
N SER A 266 8.75 -9.83 -39.00
CA SER A 266 9.70 -10.93 -39.21
C SER A 266 10.26 -11.44 -37.89
N LYS A 267 10.27 -12.75 -37.70
CA LYS A 267 10.88 -13.38 -36.52
C LYS A 267 12.38 -13.11 -36.45
N VAL A 268 12.91 -12.84 -35.25
CA VAL A 268 14.33 -12.59 -34.98
C VAL A 268 14.86 -13.54 -33.91
N SER A 269 16.16 -13.45 -33.64
CA SER A 269 16.80 -14.21 -32.57
C SER A 269 16.10 -13.99 -31.23
N PRO A 270 15.93 -15.06 -30.42
CA PRO A 270 15.39 -14.98 -29.07
C PRO A 270 16.13 -13.97 -28.18
N VAL A 271 15.40 -13.32 -27.29
CA VAL A 271 15.95 -12.42 -26.25
C VAL A 271 15.44 -12.91 -24.90
N ALA A 272 16.32 -13.51 -24.11
CA ALA A 272 15.96 -14.09 -22.83
C ALA A 272 15.20 -13.08 -21.92
N PRO A 273 14.13 -13.53 -21.23
CA PRO A 273 13.64 -14.90 -21.13
C PRO A 273 12.72 -15.35 -22.29
N PHE A 274 12.49 -14.51 -23.30
CA PHE A 274 11.57 -14.79 -24.38
C PHE A 274 12.22 -15.59 -25.51
N THR A 275 11.50 -16.59 -26.03
CA THR A 275 11.92 -17.42 -27.15
C THR A 275 11.45 -16.89 -28.50
N ASP A 276 10.40 -16.08 -28.52
CA ASP A 276 9.71 -15.67 -29.74
C ASP A 276 9.66 -14.15 -29.85
N CYS A 277 10.58 -13.61 -30.65
CA CYS A 277 10.78 -12.18 -30.86
C CYS A 277 10.63 -11.80 -32.34
N TYR A 278 10.20 -10.57 -32.60
CA TYR A 278 9.84 -10.08 -33.93
C TYR A 278 10.36 -8.67 -34.14
N LYS A 279 10.74 -8.36 -35.40
CA LYS A 279 10.94 -6.97 -35.82
C LYS A 279 9.61 -6.24 -35.85
N ILE A 280 9.62 -5.02 -35.33
CA ILE A 280 8.45 -4.14 -35.27
C ILE A 280 8.67 -2.79 -35.97
N ASP A 281 9.79 -2.64 -36.69
CA ASP A 281 10.13 -1.45 -37.48
C ASP A 281 9.04 -1.03 -38.48
N HIS A 282 8.30 -1.99 -39.03
CA HIS A 282 7.18 -1.76 -39.93
C HIS A 282 5.79 -1.92 -39.28
N ILE A 283 5.74 -2.24 -37.99
CA ILE A 283 4.49 -2.43 -37.24
C ILE A 283 4.17 -1.13 -36.50
N GLY A 284 2.99 -0.56 -36.80
CA GLY A 284 2.55 0.69 -36.16
C GLY A 284 2.22 0.52 -34.67
N MET A 285 2.45 1.58 -33.90
CA MET A 285 1.97 1.70 -32.53
C MET A 285 0.51 2.14 -32.50
N THR A 286 -0.26 1.58 -31.56
CA THR A 286 -1.66 1.94 -31.30
C THR A 286 -1.81 2.41 -29.85
N PRO A 287 -2.94 3.05 -29.48
CA PRO A 287 -3.25 3.32 -28.07
C PRO A 287 -3.30 2.06 -27.18
N LEU A 288 -3.38 0.87 -27.76
CA LEU A 288 -3.40 -0.43 -27.08
C LEU A 288 -2.05 -1.17 -27.18
N GLY A 289 -0.98 -0.43 -27.47
CA GLY A 289 0.38 -0.97 -27.67
C GLY A 289 0.70 -1.29 -29.12
N ILE A 290 1.70 -2.15 -29.33
CA ILE A 290 2.16 -2.56 -30.67
C ILE A 290 1.00 -3.18 -31.45
N GLY A 291 0.81 -2.78 -32.71
CA GLY A 291 -0.26 -3.27 -33.58
C GLY A 291 -0.08 -4.71 -34.07
N VAL A 292 0.06 -5.65 -33.14
CA VAL A 292 0.19 -7.10 -33.39
C VAL A 292 -1.17 -7.80 -33.36
N PRO A 293 -1.27 -9.07 -33.79
CA PRO A 293 -2.51 -9.84 -33.66
C PRO A 293 -3.00 -9.94 -32.20
N ASP A 294 -4.27 -9.64 -31.98
CA ASP A 294 -4.89 -9.75 -30.67
C ASP A 294 -4.91 -11.21 -30.17
N LEU A 295 -4.67 -11.40 -28.88
CA LEU A 295 -4.80 -12.69 -28.22
C LEU A 295 -6.04 -12.67 -27.33
N ALA A 296 -6.68 -13.82 -27.10
CA ALA A 296 -7.74 -13.88 -26.10
C ALA A 296 -7.86 -15.24 -25.42
N PHE A 297 -8.30 -15.21 -24.16
CA PHE A 297 -8.80 -16.40 -23.47
C PHE A 297 -10.32 -16.44 -23.52
N GLU A 298 -10.87 -17.59 -23.93
CA GLU A 298 -12.30 -17.88 -23.89
C GLU A 298 -12.63 -18.71 -22.65
N PHE A 299 -13.79 -18.46 -22.02
CA PHE A 299 -14.25 -19.15 -20.81
C PHE A 299 -15.60 -19.86 -21.00
N GLU A 300 -15.88 -20.86 -20.14
CA GLU A 300 -16.98 -21.84 -20.19
C GLU A 300 -18.42 -21.29 -20.37
N ASN A 301 -18.70 -20.03 -20.06
CA ASN A 301 -20.09 -19.56 -19.94
C ASN A 301 -20.62 -18.75 -21.13
N ASN A 302 -19.77 -18.20 -22.01
CA ASN A 302 -20.24 -17.41 -23.14
C ASN A 302 -19.10 -17.16 -24.14
N LYS A 303 -19.29 -17.53 -25.42
CA LYS A 303 -18.31 -17.26 -26.48
C LYS A 303 -18.03 -15.77 -26.72
N ASN A 304 -18.92 -14.89 -26.23
CA ASN A 304 -18.74 -13.43 -26.28
C ASN A 304 -18.00 -12.85 -25.07
N GLU A 305 -17.76 -13.64 -24.01
CA GLU A 305 -17.05 -13.23 -22.79
C GLU A 305 -15.58 -13.67 -22.90
N GLN A 306 -14.82 -12.91 -23.67
CA GLN A 306 -13.39 -13.17 -23.92
C GLN A 306 -12.54 -12.17 -23.16
N TRP A 307 -11.43 -12.65 -22.60
CA TRP A 307 -10.38 -11.77 -22.10
C TRP A 307 -9.42 -11.46 -23.23
N GLU A 308 -9.69 -10.36 -23.93
CA GLU A 308 -8.85 -9.85 -25.01
C GLU A 308 -7.58 -9.19 -24.46
N MET A 309 -6.45 -9.50 -25.10
CA MET A 309 -5.12 -9.00 -24.82
C MET A 309 -4.55 -8.40 -26.11
N TYR A 310 -4.26 -7.10 -26.06
CA TYR A 310 -3.68 -6.34 -27.16
C TYR A 310 -2.15 -6.28 -27.02
N GLY A 311 -1.46 -5.63 -27.97
CA GLY A 311 0.00 -5.51 -27.97
C GLY A 311 0.62 -5.08 -26.65
N PHE A 312 -0.07 -4.23 -25.87
CA PHE A 312 0.37 -3.82 -24.54
C PHE A 312 0.48 -4.99 -23.54
N ASN A 313 -0.44 -5.95 -23.61
CA ASN A 313 -0.50 -7.12 -22.74
C ASN A 313 0.14 -8.37 -23.38
N SER A 314 0.25 -8.42 -24.71
CA SER A 314 0.77 -9.58 -25.44
C SER A 314 2.23 -9.46 -25.85
N MET A 315 2.82 -8.26 -25.83
CA MET A 315 4.20 -8.02 -26.26
C MET A 315 5.04 -7.30 -25.20
N VAL A 316 6.36 -7.46 -25.30
CA VAL A 316 7.38 -6.73 -24.54
C VAL A 316 8.40 -6.15 -25.51
N GLU A 317 8.55 -4.83 -25.53
CA GLU A 317 9.60 -4.17 -26.28
C GLU A 317 10.96 -4.42 -25.60
N VAL A 318 11.89 -5.05 -26.31
CA VAL A 318 13.24 -5.35 -25.81
C VAL A 318 14.28 -4.39 -26.39
N SER A 319 13.98 -3.80 -27.54
CA SER A 319 14.74 -2.71 -28.16
C SER A 319 13.82 -1.92 -29.09
N ARG A 320 14.30 -0.79 -29.61
CA ARG A 320 13.52 0.11 -30.48
C ARG A 320 12.82 -0.60 -31.65
N ASP A 321 13.46 -1.62 -32.22
CA ASP A 321 12.97 -2.30 -33.43
C ASP A 321 12.58 -3.76 -33.18
N VAL A 322 12.61 -4.22 -31.91
CA VAL A 322 12.34 -5.62 -31.55
C VAL A 322 11.39 -5.71 -30.37
N ALA A 323 10.32 -6.48 -30.52
CA ALA A 323 9.46 -6.89 -29.43
C ALA A 323 9.27 -8.40 -29.39
N CYS A 324 9.09 -8.93 -28.18
CA CYS A 324 8.93 -10.36 -27.93
C CYS A 324 7.52 -10.66 -27.40
N LEU A 325 7.03 -11.85 -27.73
CA LEU A 325 5.77 -12.35 -27.21
C LEU A 325 5.87 -12.50 -25.68
N ALA A 326 4.96 -11.86 -24.94
CA ALA A 326 4.93 -11.80 -23.48
C ALA A 326 4.41 -13.10 -22.83
N PHE A 327 4.71 -14.24 -23.45
CA PHE A 327 4.34 -15.58 -23.02
C PHE A 327 5.61 -16.43 -23.00
N LEU A 328 5.74 -17.26 -21.97
CA LEU A 328 6.88 -18.13 -21.76
C LEU A 328 6.48 -19.59 -21.93
N ASP A 329 7.36 -20.37 -22.53
CA ASP A 329 7.27 -21.84 -22.51
C ASP A 329 7.58 -22.33 -21.09
N ALA A 330 6.68 -23.11 -20.50
CA ALA A 330 6.89 -23.73 -19.20
C ALA A 330 7.93 -24.84 -19.23
N GLY A 331 8.26 -25.38 -20.42
CA GLY A 331 9.18 -26.48 -20.60
C GLY A 331 8.59 -27.84 -20.22
N ASP A 332 9.39 -28.89 -20.41
CA ASP A 332 9.02 -30.29 -20.18
C ASP A 332 9.09 -30.69 -18.69
N ASP A 333 8.55 -29.86 -17.79
CA ASP A 333 8.45 -30.23 -16.37
C ASP A 333 7.48 -31.42 -16.24
N PRO A 334 7.92 -32.59 -15.74
CA PRO A 334 7.08 -33.77 -15.61
C PRO A 334 5.88 -33.58 -14.65
N ILE A 335 5.79 -32.45 -13.95
CA ILE A 335 4.75 -32.12 -12.97
C ILE A 335 4.02 -30.79 -13.31
N VAL A 336 3.76 -30.48 -14.59
CA VAL A 336 2.86 -29.36 -14.93
C VAL A 336 1.41 -29.72 -14.52
N THR A 337 1.05 -29.41 -13.28
CA THR A 337 -0.31 -29.61 -12.74
C THR A 337 -1.31 -28.55 -13.21
N THR A 338 -0.80 -27.42 -13.69
CA THR A 338 -1.60 -26.30 -14.22
C THR A 338 -0.99 -25.82 -15.53
N PRO A 339 -1.60 -26.14 -16.69
CA PRO A 339 -1.02 -25.89 -18.00
C PRO A 339 -1.02 -24.42 -18.44
N ILE A 340 -1.82 -23.57 -17.78
CA ILE A 340 -1.84 -22.12 -18.04
C ILE A 340 -1.67 -21.38 -16.71
N VAL A 341 -0.61 -20.59 -16.60
CA VAL A 341 -0.38 -19.70 -15.46
C VAL A 341 -0.40 -18.27 -15.96
N ILE A 342 -1.51 -17.56 -15.75
CA ILE A 342 -1.69 -16.17 -16.20
C ILE A 342 -0.87 -15.25 -15.28
N GLY A 343 0.16 -14.63 -15.85
CA GLY A 343 1.14 -13.80 -15.13
C GLY A 343 0.75 -12.33 -15.05
N ALA A 344 1.50 -11.58 -14.23
CA ALA A 344 1.22 -10.18 -13.89
C ALA A 344 1.16 -9.23 -15.10
N HIS A 345 1.98 -9.44 -16.14
CA HIS A 345 1.99 -8.61 -17.36
C HIS A 345 0.63 -8.61 -18.08
N GLN A 346 -0.04 -9.77 -18.12
CA GLN A 346 -1.37 -9.87 -18.72
C GLN A 346 -2.49 -9.27 -17.84
N LEU A 347 -2.20 -9.00 -16.56
CA LEU A 347 -3.14 -8.36 -15.63
C LEU A 347 -3.02 -6.83 -15.63
N GLN A 348 -1.94 -6.26 -16.19
CA GLN A 348 -1.70 -4.82 -16.20
C GLN A 348 -2.80 -4.09 -16.97
N ASP A 349 -3.24 -2.96 -16.41
CA ASP A 349 -4.35 -2.14 -16.91
C ASP A 349 -5.67 -2.89 -17.14
N ASN A 350 -5.85 -4.01 -16.47
CA ASN A 350 -7.13 -4.72 -16.38
C ASN A 350 -7.58 -4.69 -14.91
N LEU A 351 -8.84 -4.37 -14.66
CA LEU A 351 -9.40 -4.46 -13.32
C LEU A 351 -9.99 -5.84 -13.11
N LEU A 352 -9.44 -6.59 -12.15
CA LEU A 352 -9.94 -7.92 -11.77
C LEU A 352 -10.60 -7.84 -10.39
N GLN A 353 -11.85 -8.27 -10.26
CA GLN A 353 -12.55 -8.44 -8.99
C GLN A 353 -12.71 -9.93 -8.66
N PHE A 354 -12.15 -10.34 -7.53
CA PHE A 354 -12.29 -11.67 -6.95
C PHE A 354 -13.44 -11.67 -5.94
N ASP A 355 -14.60 -12.17 -6.33
CA ASP A 355 -15.73 -12.37 -5.43
C ASP A 355 -15.66 -13.79 -4.82
N LEU A 356 -15.10 -13.86 -3.61
CA LEU A 356 -14.90 -15.11 -2.90
C LEU A 356 -16.20 -15.65 -2.29
N ALA A 357 -17.19 -14.78 -2.07
CA ALA A 357 -18.50 -15.17 -1.56
C ALA A 357 -19.32 -15.88 -2.64
N SER A 358 -19.22 -15.41 -3.89
CA SER A 358 -19.94 -15.99 -5.03
C SER A 358 -19.10 -16.91 -5.93
N ASN A 359 -17.82 -17.14 -5.60
CA ASN A 359 -16.88 -17.90 -6.45
C ASN A 359 -16.85 -17.39 -7.90
N ARG A 360 -16.71 -16.07 -8.06
CA ARG A 360 -16.77 -15.41 -9.37
C ARG A 360 -15.59 -14.47 -9.55
N LEU A 361 -15.00 -14.48 -10.74
CA LEU A 361 -14.05 -13.48 -11.18
C LEU A 361 -14.79 -12.53 -12.11
N ALA A 362 -14.79 -11.25 -11.78
CA ALA A 362 -15.10 -10.19 -12.73
C ALA A 362 -13.79 -9.64 -13.29
N PHE A 363 -13.75 -9.30 -14.57
CA PHE A 363 -12.58 -8.69 -15.19
C PHE A 363 -13.03 -7.67 -16.24
N THR A 364 -12.30 -6.58 -16.40
CA THR A 364 -12.47 -5.70 -17.55
C THR A 364 -11.58 -6.18 -18.70
N ARG A 365 -11.87 -5.70 -19.91
CA ARG A 365 -10.81 -5.54 -20.93
C ARG A 365 -9.84 -4.44 -20.47
N THR A 366 -8.75 -4.23 -21.21
CA THR A 366 -7.80 -3.17 -20.88
C THR A 366 -8.51 -1.81 -20.73
N LEU A 367 -8.18 -1.09 -19.66
CA LEU A 367 -8.73 0.24 -19.36
C LEU A 367 -8.28 1.28 -20.39
N LEU A 368 -7.23 1.00 -21.16
CA LEU A 368 -6.72 1.86 -22.23
C LEU A 368 -7.80 2.13 -23.30
N LEU A 369 -8.75 1.21 -23.51
CA LEU A 369 -9.94 1.43 -24.36
C LEU A 369 -10.84 2.56 -23.88
N ALA A 370 -10.75 2.92 -22.59
CA ALA A 370 -11.44 4.05 -21.98
C ALA A 370 -10.51 5.27 -21.78
N ALA A 371 -9.32 5.24 -22.38
CA ALA A 371 -8.23 6.19 -22.12
C ALA A 371 -7.89 6.33 -20.62
N ALA A 372 -8.04 5.25 -19.85
CA ALA A 372 -7.70 5.20 -18.43
C ALA A 372 -6.66 4.09 -18.18
N GLU A 373 -5.86 4.28 -17.15
CA GLU A 373 -4.88 3.34 -16.66
C GLU A 373 -5.19 3.01 -15.19
N CYS A 374 -4.68 1.89 -14.70
CA CYS A 374 -4.75 1.58 -13.27
C CYS A 374 -4.03 2.64 -12.40
N SER A 375 -3.12 3.40 -13.01
CA SER A 375 -2.40 4.52 -12.38
C SER A 375 -3.25 5.78 -12.20
N ASN A 376 -4.37 5.92 -12.94
CA ASN A 376 -5.20 7.13 -12.93
C ASN A 376 -6.22 7.17 -11.77
N PHE A 377 -6.13 6.27 -10.80
CA PHE A 377 -6.91 6.38 -9.57
C PHE A 377 -6.41 7.58 -8.75
N LYS A 378 -7.31 8.52 -8.40
CA LYS A 378 -6.90 9.86 -7.96
C LYS A 378 -6.25 9.88 -6.57
N ASN A 379 -4.98 10.28 -6.55
CA ASN A 379 -4.25 10.71 -5.34
C ASN A 379 -4.61 12.16 -4.97
N ALA A 380 -5.85 12.40 -4.52
CA ALA A 380 -6.35 13.73 -4.14
C ALA A 380 -5.51 14.41 -3.04
N GLN A 381 -4.72 13.63 -2.31
CA GLN A 381 -3.78 14.03 -1.26
C GLN A 381 -2.84 15.17 -1.68
N VAL A 382 -2.15 15.05 -2.81
CA VAL A 382 -1.14 16.05 -3.24
C VAL A 382 -1.79 17.38 -3.60
N ILE A 383 -2.93 17.33 -4.31
CA ILE A 383 -3.70 18.53 -4.66
C ILE A 383 -4.29 19.18 -3.40
N ALA A 384 -4.76 18.37 -2.45
CA ALA A 384 -5.27 18.87 -1.18
C ALA A 384 -4.18 19.57 -0.34
N GLU A 385 -2.95 19.08 -0.32
CA GLU A 385 -1.82 19.74 0.34
C GLU A 385 -1.43 21.06 -0.33
N MET A 386 -1.42 21.10 -1.67
CA MET A 386 -1.19 22.34 -2.42
C MET A 386 -2.28 23.37 -2.13
N MET A 387 -3.55 22.97 -2.25
CA MET A 387 -4.69 23.85 -2.01
C MET A 387 -4.75 24.30 -0.54
N GLY A 388 -4.49 23.39 0.40
CA GLY A 388 -4.48 23.71 1.82
C GLY A 388 -3.40 24.72 2.19
N THR A 389 -2.19 24.54 1.65
CA THR A 389 -1.10 25.49 1.89
C THR A 389 -1.37 26.83 1.19
N PHE A 390 -1.99 26.81 0.01
CA PHE A 390 -2.45 28.02 -0.67
C PHE A 390 -3.46 28.78 0.20
N VAL A 391 -4.49 28.11 0.73
CA VAL A 391 -5.50 28.72 1.61
C VAL A 391 -4.88 29.25 2.90
N LEU A 392 -3.98 28.50 3.53
CA LEU A 392 -3.24 28.97 4.70
C LEU A 392 -2.51 30.28 4.40
N MET A 393 -1.77 30.29 3.29
CA MET A 393 -0.93 31.43 2.94
C MET A 393 -1.70 32.61 2.42
N ILE A 394 -2.80 32.44 1.69
CA ILE A 394 -3.58 33.58 1.21
C ILE A 394 -4.27 34.30 2.38
N CYS A 395 -4.72 33.57 3.41
CA CYS A 395 -5.24 34.15 4.64
C CYS A 395 -4.15 34.92 5.42
N VAL A 396 -2.94 34.34 5.53
CA VAL A 396 -1.78 35.00 6.15
C VAL A 396 -1.38 36.27 5.38
N CYS A 397 -1.33 36.21 4.04
CA CYS A 397 -1.05 37.38 3.21
C CYS A 397 -2.15 38.44 3.35
N GLY A 398 -3.42 38.01 3.44
CA GLY A 398 -4.55 38.90 3.58
C GLY A 398 -4.56 39.67 4.89
N ILE A 399 -4.22 39.04 6.01
CA ILE A 399 -4.10 39.77 7.29
C ILE A 399 -2.91 40.74 7.27
N ILE A 400 -1.75 40.34 6.70
CA ILE A 400 -0.59 41.25 6.53
C ILE A 400 -0.95 42.45 5.65
N GLY A 401 -1.64 42.21 4.53
CA GLY A 401 -2.10 43.26 3.62
C GLY A 401 -3.12 44.19 4.27
N THR A 402 -4.06 43.64 5.04
CA THR A 402 -5.07 44.43 5.75
C THR A 402 -4.43 45.31 6.82
N THR A 403 -3.46 44.80 7.59
CA THR A 403 -2.70 45.59 8.57
C THR A 403 -2.01 46.79 7.92
N GLN A 404 -1.42 46.61 6.72
CA GLN A 404 -0.81 47.72 5.97
C GLN A 404 -1.86 48.76 5.52
N LEU A 405 -3.02 48.31 5.03
CA LEU A 405 -4.10 49.18 4.59
C LEU A 405 -4.73 49.97 5.75
N THR A 406 -4.78 49.40 6.95
CA THR A 406 -5.33 50.06 8.15
C THR A 406 -4.30 50.87 8.93
N ARG A 407 -3.10 51.11 8.38
CA ARG A 407 -1.99 51.84 9.03
C ARG A 407 -1.61 51.25 10.40
N ASP A 408 -1.43 49.92 10.43
CA ASP A 408 -0.98 49.15 11.59
C ASP A 408 -1.94 49.18 12.80
N GLN A 409 -3.23 49.45 12.59
CA GLN A 409 -4.27 49.33 13.62
C GLN A 409 -4.57 47.88 14.02
N LEU A 410 -4.27 46.92 13.13
CA LEU A 410 -4.40 45.48 13.40
C LEU A 410 -3.07 44.93 13.89
N GLY A 411 -3.09 44.11 14.93
CA GLY A 411 -1.90 43.65 15.62
C GLY A 411 -1.63 42.15 15.52
N LEU A 412 -0.81 41.69 16.46
CA LEU A 412 -0.38 40.30 16.58
C LEU A 412 -1.55 39.34 16.88
N LEU A 413 -2.59 39.82 17.56
CA LEU A 413 -3.74 39.00 17.94
C LEU A 413 -4.57 38.57 16.74
N GLU A 414 -4.83 39.49 15.81
CA GLU A 414 -5.58 39.24 14.59
C GLU A 414 -4.78 38.34 13.64
N TYR A 415 -3.47 38.55 13.57
CA TYR A 415 -2.55 37.68 12.85
C TYR A 415 -2.59 36.23 13.37
N ALA A 416 -2.42 36.05 14.68
CA ALA A 416 -2.46 34.74 15.32
C ALA A 416 -3.82 34.05 15.20
N THR A 417 -4.91 34.80 15.40
CA THR A 417 -6.28 34.29 15.28
C THR A 417 -6.57 33.84 13.85
N THR A 418 -6.15 34.62 12.86
CA THR A 418 -6.30 34.27 11.44
C THR A 418 -5.57 32.98 11.12
N ALA A 419 -4.30 32.84 11.54
CA ALA A 419 -3.52 31.64 11.31
C ALA A 419 -4.16 30.41 11.97
N GLY A 420 -4.55 30.51 13.25
CA GLY A 420 -5.18 29.42 13.99
C GLY A 420 -6.52 28.98 13.39
N LEU A 421 -7.45 29.91 13.14
CA LEU A 421 -8.74 29.63 12.53
C LEU A 421 -8.60 28.99 11.15
N THR A 422 -7.65 29.46 10.35
CA THR A 422 -7.38 28.87 9.03
C THR A 422 -6.95 27.41 9.15
N VAL A 423 -6.09 27.08 10.11
CA VAL A 423 -5.70 25.68 10.33
C VAL A 423 -6.87 24.83 10.84
N ILE A 424 -7.76 25.35 11.69
CA ILE A 424 -8.99 24.63 12.09
C ILE A 424 -9.80 24.25 10.84
N VAL A 425 -10.05 25.22 9.95
CA VAL A 425 -10.79 25.01 8.70
C VAL A 425 -10.10 23.96 7.82
N LEU A 426 -8.77 24.03 7.68
CA LEU A 426 -8.00 23.09 6.85
C LEU A 426 -8.01 21.67 7.41
N VAL A 427 -7.82 21.50 8.72
CA VAL A 427 -7.83 20.17 9.33
C VAL A 427 -9.20 19.52 9.19
N PHE A 428 -10.30 20.27 9.35
CA PHE A 428 -11.64 19.70 9.17
C PHE A 428 -12.01 19.47 7.69
N SER A 429 -11.53 20.30 6.77
CA SER A 429 -11.90 20.19 5.34
C SER A 429 -11.04 19.18 4.57
N ILE A 430 -9.72 19.28 4.68
CA ILE A 430 -8.77 18.47 3.89
C ILE A 430 -8.01 17.44 4.74
N GLY A 431 -8.16 17.45 6.07
CA GLY A 431 -7.58 16.44 6.97
C GLY A 431 -8.00 15.01 6.61
N PRO A 432 -9.28 14.73 6.34
CA PRO A 432 -9.71 13.41 5.88
C PRO A 432 -9.14 12.99 4.53
N ILE A 433 -8.69 13.95 3.70
CA ILE A 433 -8.16 13.67 2.36
C ILE A 433 -6.64 13.45 2.41
N SER A 434 -5.91 14.35 3.08
CA SER A 434 -4.45 14.46 3.01
C SER A 434 -3.71 14.25 4.32
N GLY A 435 -4.43 14.27 5.45
CA GLY A 435 -3.85 14.49 6.77
C GLY A 435 -3.72 15.97 7.14
N ALA A 436 -3.94 16.90 6.20
CA ALA A 436 -3.78 18.34 6.37
C ALA A 436 -2.41 18.70 6.98
N HIS A 437 -1.33 18.15 6.41
CA HIS A 437 0.01 18.45 6.92
C HIS A 437 0.32 19.92 6.71
N VAL A 438 0.07 20.43 5.49
CA VAL A 438 0.25 21.82 5.02
C VAL A 438 1.57 22.47 5.45
N ASN A 439 2.56 21.63 5.77
CA ASN A 439 3.79 21.97 6.46
C ASN A 439 4.84 20.87 6.22
N PRO A 440 5.99 21.20 5.60
CA PRO A 440 7.08 20.26 5.39
C PRO A 440 7.62 19.65 6.68
N ALA A 441 7.70 20.41 7.77
CA ALA A 441 8.20 19.92 9.05
C ALA A 441 7.28 18.83 9.66
N ILE A 442 5.97 18.99 9.53
CA ILE A 442 4.98 18.00 9.99
C ILE A 442 5.02 16.75 9.09
N THR A 443 5.13 16.94 7.78
CA THR A 443 5.25 15.84 6.81
C THR A 443 6.47 14.97 7.09
N ILE A 444 7.63 15.60 7.32
CA ILE A 444 8.89 14.91 7.64
C ILE A 444 8.80 14.20 9.00
N ALA A 445 8.21 14.85 10.01
CA ALA A 445 8.02 14.21 11.32
C ALA A 445 7.17 12.94 11.21
N PHE A 446 6.01 13.00 10.52
CA PHE A 446 5.20 11.79 10.33
C PHE A 446 5.94 10.69 9.56
N ALA A 447 6.78 11.05 8.57
CA ALA A 447 7.57 10.07 7.84
C ALA A 447 8.65 9.41 8.71
N THR A 448 9.30 10.20 9.57
CA THR A 448 10.36 9.72 10.48
C THR A 448 9.85 8.65 11.45
N PHE A 449 8.60 8.75 11.90
CA PHE A 449 7.99 7.80 12.83
C PHE A 449 7.14 6.71 12.14
N GLY A 450 7.28 6.53 10.82
CA GLY A 450 6.59 5.47 10.07
C GLY A 450 5.08 5.69 9.88
N HIS A 451 4.57 6.88 10.22
CA HIS A 451 3.16 7.25 10.04
C HIS A 451 2.86 7.81 8.65
N PHE A 452 3.88 8.06 7.83
CA PHE A 452 3.76 8.53 6.45
C PHE A 452 4.88 7.94 5.57
N PRO A 453 4.62 7.46 4.34
CA PRO A 453 5.66 6.84 3.53
C PRO A 453 6.66 7.87 2.97
N TRP A 454 7.95 7.59 3.13
CA TRP A 454 9.05 8.44 2.63
C TRP A 454 8.99 8.73 1.13
N SER A 455 8.46 7.80 0.33
CA SER A 455 8.28 7.99 -1.11
C SER A 455 7.29 9.12 -1.47
N ARG A 456 6.37 9.48 -0.57
CA ARG A 456 5.38 10.56 -0.78
C ARG A 456 5.85 11.93 -0.28
N VAL A 457 6.85 11.98 0.59
CA VAL A 457 7.41 13.21 1.16
C VAL A 457 7.80 14.24 0.09
N PRO A 458 8.58 13.91 -0.97
CA PRO A 458 8.96 14.92 -1.96
C PRO A 458 7.75 15.53 -2.68
N PHE A 459 6.70 14.75 -2.93
CA PHE A 459 5.48 15.25 -3.59
C PHE A 459 4.67 16.18 -2.68
N TYR A 460 4.52 15.83 -1.40
CA TYR A 460 3.85 16.68 -0.41
C TYR A 460 4.60 18.00 -0.20
N VAL A 461 5.90 17.94 0.04
CA VAL A 461 6.73 19.13 0.27
C VAL A 461 6.71 20.05 -0.95
N SER A 462 6.83 19.49 -2.17
CA SER A 462 6.74 20.28 -3.40
C SER A 462 5.37 20.94 -3.54
N ALA A 463 4.28 20.20 -3.30
CA ALA A 463 2.92 20.73 -3.35
C ALA A 463 2.69 21.87 -2.36
N GLN A 464 3.16 21.72 -1.12
CA GLN A 464 3.07 22.74 -0.07
C GLN A 464 3.83 24.01 -0.47
N ILE A 465 5.06 23.88 -0.96
CA ILE A 465 5.88 25.03 -1.41
C ILE A 465 5.20 25.74 -2.60
N VAL A 466 4.71 24.99 -3.58
CA VAL A 466 4.00 25.55 -4.75
C VAL A 466 2.73 26.29 -4.30
N GLY A 467 1.91 25.69 -3.43
CA GLY A 467 0.72 26.33 -2.89
C GLY A 467 1.04 27.63 -2.15
N SER A 468 2.09 27.63 -1.33
CA SER A 468 2.57 28.81 -0.60
C SER A 468 3.06 29.92 -1.54
N ALA A 469 3.84 29.59 -2.56
CA ALA A 469 4.35 30.55 -3.53
C ALA A 469 3.22 31.19 -4.35
N LEU A 470 2.27 30.38 -4.83
CA LEU A 470 1.09 30.86 -5.58
C LEU A 470 0.23 31.81 -4.73
N ALA A 471 0.00 31.46 -3.47
CA ALA A 471 -0.75 32.32 -2.55
C ALA A 471 -0.02 33.64 -2.23
N SER A 472 1.31 33.58 -2.07
CA SER A 472 2.12 34.78 -1.81
C SER A 472 2.13 35.72 -3.02
N TYR A 473 2.21 35.17 -4.24
CA TYR A 473 2.10 35.95 -5.47
C TYR A 473 0.72 36.60 -5.62
N ALA A 474 -0.35 35.81 -5.40
CA ALA A 474 -1.72 36.31 -5.44
C ALA A 474 -1.97 37.38 -4.37
N GLY A 475 -1.51 37.16 -3.13
CA GLY A 475 -1.64 38.10 -2.02
C GLY A 475 -0.95 39.43 -2.29
N GLY A 476 0.30 39.41 -2.78
CA GLY A 476 1.01 40.63 -3.16
C GLY A 476 0.27 41.42 -4.24
N SER A 477 -0.32 40.72 -5.21
CA SER A 477 -1.10 41.33 -6.30
C SER A 477 -2.44 41.91 -5.84
N ILE A 478 -3.17 41.19 -4.98
CA ILE A 478 -4.51 41.56 -4.51
C ILE A 478 -4.44 42.76 -3.55
N TYR A 479 -3.51 42.72 -2.59
CA TYR A 479 -3.40 43.73 -1.54
C TYR A 479 -2.42 44.85 -1.88
N GLY A 480 -1.74 44.78 -3.03
CA GLY A 480 -0.78 45.80 -3.47
C GLY A 480 0.45 45.93 -2.57
N ILE A 481 0.79 44.89 -1.81
CA ILE A 481 1.92 44.90 -0.87
C ILE A 481 3.18 44.30 -1.49
N LYS A 482 4.34 44.83 -1.11
CA LYS A 482 5.63 44.29 -1.56
C LYS A 482 5.81 42.86 -1.06
N PRO A 483 6.26 41.91 -1.91
CA PRO A 483 6.51 40.54 -1.51
C PRO A 483 7.40 40.36 -0.28
N ASP A 484 8.37 41.26 -0.08
CA ASP A 484 9.26 41.24 1.08
C ASP A 484 8.52 41.35 2.43
N LEU A 485 7.38 42.04 2.49
CA LEU A 485 6.59 42.19 3.72
C LEU A 485 5.93 40.88 4.16
N MET A 486 5.77 39.92 3.23
CA MET A 486 5.21 38.61 3.51
C MET A 486 6.28 37.60 3.95
N THR A 487 7.56 37.95 3.84
CA THR A 487 8.67 37.10 4.28
C THR A 487 8.79 37.05 5.80
N THR A 488 9.23 35.90 6.30
CA THR A 488 9.57 35.70 7.71
C THR A 488 11.01 36.09 7.95
N ARG A 489 11.26 36.84 9.03
CA ARG A 489 12.60 37.30 9.39
C ARG A 489 12.78 37.40 10.90
N PRO A 490 14.00 37.18 11.40
CA PRO A 490 14.31 37.34 12.82
C PRO A 490 14.25 38.83 13.21
N PHE A 491 13.46 39.16 14.23
CA PHE A 491 13.39 40.52 14.79
C PHE A 491 14.38 40.75 15.93
N HIS A 492 14.73 39.68 16.65
CA HIS A 492 15.64 39.71 17.82
C HIS A 492 16.88 38.79 17.61
N GLY A 493 17.34 38.70 16.36
CA GLY A 493 18.50 37.88 15.95
C GLY A 493 18.17 36.41 15.68
N CYS A 494 19.03 35.75 14.88
CA CYS A 494 18.79 34.39 14.40
C CYS A 494 18.73 33.36 15.52
N SER A 495 19.49 33.55 16.62
CA SER A 495 19.46 32.65 17.77
C SER A 495 18.12 32.67 18.51
N SER A 496 17.56 33.86 18.74
CA SER A 496 16.25 33.98 19.40
C SER A 496 15.16 33.36 18.51
N ALA A 497 15.17 33.70 17.21
CA ALA A 497 14.22 33.15 16.25
C ALA A 497 14.30 31.61 16.14
N PHE A 498 15.51 31.05 16.10
CA PHE A 498 15.72 29.61 16.06
C PHE A 498 15.05 28.89 17.23
N TRP A 499 15.32 29.33 18.46
CA TRP A 499 14.81 28.63 19.64
C TRP A 499 13.30 28.74 19.78
N VAL A 500 12.71 29.90 19.46
CA VAL A 500 11.25 30.05 19.56
C VAL A 500 10.51 29.29 18.47
N GLU A 501 11.04 29.23 17.25
CA GLU A 501 10.52 28.39 16.16
C GLU A 501 10.62 26.90 16.52
N PHE A 502 11.78 26.47 17.04
CA PHE A 502 12.00 25.09 17.49
C PHE A 502 11.01 24.68 18.59
N ILE A 503 10.91 25.47 19.68
CA ILE A 503 10.07 25.15 20.84
C ILE A 503 8.59 25.15 20.46
N ALA A 504 8.15 26.14 19.67
CA ALA A 504 6.76 26.23 19.26
C ALA A 504 6.36 25.07 18.33
N THR A 505 7.19 24.72 17.34
CA THR A 505 6.91 23.56 16.48
C THR A 505 7.00 22.23 17.24
N PHE A 506 7.89 22.13 18.24
CA PHE A 506 7.92 21.02 19.20
C PHE A 506 6.57 20.86 19.91
N ILE A 507 6.03 21.93 20.48
CA ILE A 507 4.75 21.90 21.22
C ILE A 507 3.62 21.49 20.26
N ILE A 508 3.54 22.09 19.08
CA ILE A 508 2.51 21.77 18.08
C ILE A 508 2.57 20.30 17.71
N MET A 509 3.75 19.77 17.40
CA MET A 509 3.88 18.38 16.97
C MET A 509 3.64 17.40 18.12
N PHE A 510 4.05 17.73 19.35
CA PHE A 510 3.74 16.95 20.54
C PHE A 510 2.22 16.83 20.76
N VAL A 511 1.50 17.96 20.67
CA VAL A 511 0.03 18.00 20.78
C VAL A 511 -0.62 17.22 19.64
N ALA A 512 -0.16 17.41 18.40
CA ALA A 512 -0.67 16.69 17.23
C ALA A 512 -0.49 15.17 17.39
N ALA A 513 0.68 14.71 17.84
CA ALA A 513 0.94 13.29 18.09
C ALA A 513 0.04 12.73 19.21
N SER A 514 -0.21 13.50 20.27
CA SER A 514 -1.14 13.15 21.34
C SER A 514 -2.57 12.97 20.85
N LEU A 515 -3.07 13.93 20.07
CA LEU A 515 -4.42 13.90 19.50
C LEU A 515 -4.61 12.77 18.49
N ALA A 516 -3.60 12.50 17.66
CA ALA A 516 -3.63 11.38 16.71
C ALA A 516 -3.77 10.02 17.41
N TYR A 517 -3.30 9.91 18.66
CA TYR A 517 -3.41 8.69 19.42
C TYR A 517 -4.79 8.51 20.11
N GLN A 518 -5.41 9.59 20.59
CA GLN A 518 -6.64 9.49 21.36
C GLN A 518 -7.88 9.42 20.44
N THR A 519 -8.48 8.22 20.34
CA THR A 519 -9.68 7.99 19.51
C THR A 519 -10.92 8.74 20.02
N SER A 520 -11.02 9.01 21.32
CA SER A 520 -12.17 9.67 21.97
C SER A 520 -12.30 11.16 21.67
N VAL A 521 -11.18 11.86 21.39
CA VAL A 521 -11.17 13.31 21.11
C VAL A 521 -10.93 13.62 19.63
N ARG A 522 -11.03 12.62 18.75
CA ARG A 522 -10.74 12.76 17.32
C ARG A 522 -11.56 13.86 16.65
N GLN A 523 -12.81 14.07 17.09
CA GLN A 523 -13.69 15.12 16.58
C GLN A 523 -13.26 16.55 16.97
N LEU A 524 -12.46 16.72 18.03
CA LEU A 524 -11.95 18.01 18.49
C LEU A 524 -10.52 18.30 18.04
N SER A 525 -9.86 17.34 17.39
CA SER A 525 -8.43 17.41 17.03
C SER A 525 -8.07 18.67 16.22
N GLY A 526 -8.88 19.03 15.22
CA GLY A 526 -8.68 20.25 14.42
C GLY A 526 -8.78 21.53 15.24
N PHE A 527 -9.74 21.61 16.15
CA PHE A 527 -9.91 22.77 17.03
C PHE A 527 -8.70 22.95 17.97
N VAL A 528 -8.30 21.89 18.67
CA VAL A 528 -7.16 21.94 19.60
C VAL A 528 -5.87 22.31 18.87
N LEU A 529 -5.63 21.74 17.69
CA LEU A 529 -4.44 22.03 16.90
C LEU A 529 -4.40 23.48 16.41
N GLY A 530 -5.53 24.02 15.94
CA GLY A 530 -5.60 25.42 15.51
C GLY A 530 -5.42 26.42 16.65
N VAL A 531 -5.96 26.14 17.85
CA VAL A 531 -5.73 26.94 19.05
C VAL A 531 -4.25 26.90 19.46
N ALA A 532 -3.61 25.72 19.42
CA ALA A 532 -2.19 25.59 19.72
C ALA A 532 -1.33 26.43 18.76
N ILE A 533 -1.67 26.46 17.47
CA ILE A 533 -0.98 27.29 16.47
C ILE A 533 -1.21 28.78 16.72
N ALA A 534 -2.43 29.22 17.04
CA ALA A 534 -2.68 30.62 17.39
C ALA A 534 -1.82 31.06 18.59
N LEU A 535 -1.80 30.27 19.66
CA LEU A 535 -1.00 30.56 20.85
C LEU A 535 0.50 30.58 20.52
N ALA A 536 0.97 29.63 19.71
CA ALA A 536 2.35 29.60 19.27
C ALA A 536 2.72 30.85 18.46
N VAL A 537 1.84 31.32 17.57
CA VAL A 537 2.06 32.54 16.78
C VAL A 537 2.08 33.79 17.66
N LEU A 538 1.22 33.89 18.69
CA LEU A 538 1.26 35.00 19.66
C LEU A 538 2.61 35.07 20.40
N ILE A 539 3.21 33.93 20.72
CA ILE A 539 4.49 33.87 21.43
C ILE A 539 5.66 34.17 20.47
N THR A 540 5.62 33.58 19.28
CA THR A 540 6.76 33.58 18.35
C THR A 540 6.80 34.81 17.44
N GLY A 541 5.66 35.47 17.21
CA GLY A 541 5.51 36.61 16.29
C GLY A 541 6.52 37.74 16.51
N PRO A 542 6.64 38.33 17.72
CA PRO A 542 7.56 39.43 17.98
C PRO A 542 9.06 39.10 17.82
N LEU A 543 9.41 37.81 17.82
CA LEU A 543 10.80 37.35 17.81
C LEU A 543 11.23 36.84 16.43
N SER A 544 10.36 36.09 15.77
CA SER A 544 10.65 35.34 14.54
C SER A 544 9.65 35.60 13.39
N GLY A 545 8.56 36.33 13.65
CA GLY A 545 7.44 36.43 12.74
C GLY A 545 6.49 35.21 12.77
N GLY A 546 6.76 34.21 13.61
CA GLY A 546 5.87 33.07 13.89
C GLY A 546 5.57 32.21 12.66
N SER A 547 6.61 31.58 12.10
CA SER A 547 6.50 30.74 10.90
C SER A 547 5.96 29.35 11.20
N LEU A 548 6.72 28.60 12.00
CA LEU A 548 6.46 27.23 12.42
C LEU A 548 6.37 26.22 11.25
N ASN A 549 6.64 26.68 10.03
CA ASN A 549 6.32 26.00 8.78
C ASN A 549 7.30 26.41 7.66
N PRO A 550 8.17 25.49 7.20
CA PRO A 550 9.11 25.81 6.12
C PRO A 550 8.43 26.29 4.83
N ALA A 551 7.26 25.76 4.47
CA ALA A 551 6.53 26.23 3.28
C ALA A 551 6.02 27.67 3.46
N ARG A 552 5.58 28.05 4.67
CA ARG A 552 5.14 29.42 4.99
C ARG A 552 6.27 30.44 4.84
N SER A 553 7.51 30.05 5.12
CA SER A 553 8.68 30.91 4.90
C SER A 553 9.18 30.87 3.45
N LEU A 554 9.23 29.69 2.83
CA LEU A 554 9.81 29.51 1.50
C LEU A 554 8.98 30.12 0.37
N GLY A 555 7.64 30.05 0.43
CA GLY A 555 6.78 30.60 -0.63
C GLY A 555 7.00 32.09 -0.86
N PRO A 556 6.85 32.95 0.16
CA PRO A 556 7.17 34.37 0.06
C PRO A 556 8.62 34.65 -0.33
N ALA A 557 9.58 33.86 0.17
CA ALA A 557 11.01 34.00 -0.17
C ALA A 557 11.27 33.75 -1.66
N ILE A 558 10.59 32.76 -2.28
CA ILE A 558 10.66 32.48 -3.72
C ILE A 558 10.10 33.66 -4.53
N VAL A 559 8.95 34.20 -4.12
CA VAL A 559 8.28 35.31 -4.83
C VAL A 559 9.08 36.61 -4.71
N SER A 560 9.61 36.91 -3.52
CA SER A 560 10.43 38.09 -3.26
C SER A 560 11.90 37.96 -3.71
N ARG A 561 12.35 36.74 -4.01
CA ARG A 561 13.77 36.37 -4.22
C ARG A 561 14.66 36.70 -3.02
N ASN A 562 14.07 36.76 -1.83
CA ASN A 562 14.78 37.07 -0.59
C ASN A 562 14.87 35.84 0.30
N PHE A 563 16.05 35.23 0.34
CA PHE A 563 16.33 34.01 1.12
C PHE A 563 17.14 34.30 2.38
N LYS A 564 17.25 35.56 2.79
CA LYS A 564 18.03 35.93 3.97
C LYS A 564 17.45 35.24 5.21
N ASP A 565 18.33 34.62 6.02
CA ASP A 565 17.99 33.90 7.25
C ASP A 565 17.00 32.73 7.10
N ILE A 566 16.70 32.29 5.86
CA ILE A 566 15.71 31.24 5.57
C ILE A 566 16.05 29.90 6.23
N TRP A 567 17.34 29.63 6.45
CA TRP A 567 17.82 28.40 7.05
C TRP A 567 17.20 28.17 8.43
N VAL A 568 16.97 29.24 9.22
CA VAL A 568 16.34 29.16 10.55
C VAL A 568 14.96 28.52 10.46
N TYR A 569 14.16 28.97 9.48
CA TYR A 569 12.79 28.51 9.29
C TYR A 569 12.67 27.17 8.58
N ILE A 570 13.78 26.62 8.08
CA ILE A 570 13.84 25.25 7.57
C ILE A 570 14.28 24.34 8.72
N THR A 571 15.41 24.63 9.35
CA THR A 571 16.02 23.72 10.32
C THR A 571 15.29 23.71 11.66
N ALA A 572 14.90 24.86 12.20
CA ALA A 572 14.29 24.90 13.54
C ALA A 572 12.93 24.20 13.59
N PRO A 573 11.99 24.43 12.65
CA PRO A 573 10.71 23.72 12.66
C PRO A 573 10.86 22.21 12.44
N ILE A 574 11.75 21.76 11.54
CA ILE A 574 11.97 20.32 11.29
C ILE A 574 12.52 19.63 12.54
N LEU A 575 13.53 20.22 13.19
CA LEU A 575 14.09 19.66 14.42
C LEU A 575 13.05 19.69 15.56
N GLY A 576 12.29 20.77 15.68
CA GLY A 576 11.20 20.90 16.65
C GLY A 576 10.14 19.83 16.46
N SER A 577 9.64 19.62 15.23
CA SER A 577 8.60 18.62 14.96
C SER A 577 9.09 17.19 15.24
N ILE A 578 10.30 16.83 14.79
CA ILE A 578 10.88 15.51 15.05
C ILE A 578 11.03 15.26 16.55
N THR A 579 11.59 16.22 17.30
CA THR A 579 11.79 16.09 18.75
C THR A 579 10.47 16.09 19.52
N GLY A 580 9.46 16.85 19.09
CA GLY A 580 8.13 16.85 19.70
C GLY A 580 7.42 15.51 19.54
N ALA A 581 7.45 14.94 18.33
CA ALA A 581 6.93 13.60 18.07
C ALA A 581 7.70 12.53 18.85
N LEU A 582 9.04 12.63 18.91
CA LEU A 582 9.89 11.74 19.69
C LEU A 582 9.52 11.75 21.17
N MET A 583 9.37 12.94 21.77
CA MET A 583 9.07 13.07 23.20
C MET A 583 7.72 12.44 23.54
N PHE A 584 6.70 12.66 22.71
CA PHE A 584 5.42 11.98 22.89
C PHE A 584 5.55 10.45 22.79
N HIS A 585 6.36 9.96 21.85
CA HIS A 585 6.64 8.54 21.71
C HIS A 585 7.33 7.96 22.95
N VAL A 586 8.33 8.65 23.52
CA VAL A 586 9.05 8.24 24.74
C VAL A 586 8.12 8.19 25.95
N LEU A 587 7.31 9.24 26.18
CA LEU A 587 6.38 9.29 27.31
C LEU A 587 5.33 8.17 27.28
N ARG A 588 4.99 7.66 26.10
CA ARG A 588 4.12 6.49 25.95
C ARG A 588 4.79 5.21 26.44
N ILE A 589 6.08 5.03 26.17
CA ILE A 589 6.82 3.82 26.55
C ILE A 589 6.83 3.67 28.08
N GLN A 590 6.90 4.77 28.83
CA GLN A 590 6.93 4.77 30.29
C GLN A 590 5.57 4.49 30.99
N ARG A 591 4.43 4.61 30.30
CA ARG A 591 3.09 4.38 30.89
C ARG A 591 2.64 2.92 30.94
N ARG A 592 3.49 1.96 30.56
CA ARG A 592 3.24 0.55 30.93
C ARG A 592 3.52 0.42 32.43
N PRO A 593 2.56 -0.01 33.28
CA PRO A 593 2.90 -0.34 34.65
C PRO A 593 3.89 -1.50 34.61
N CYS A 594 5.10 -1.30 35.11
CA CYS A 594 5.78 -2.39 35.78
C CYS A 594 4.86 -2.79 36.94
N SER A 595 4.12 -3.88 36.82
CA SER A 595 3.64 -4.58 38.01
C SER A 595 4.89 -5.03 38.75
N SER A 596 5.20 -4.28 39.81
CA SER A 596 6.28 -4.49 40.75
C SER A 596 6.26 -5.91 41.32
N THR A 597 7.41 -6.54 41.26
CA THR A 597 7.82 -7.71 42.02
C THR A 597 7.99 -7.35 43.50
N SER A 598 7.31 -8.06 44.41
CA SER A 598 7.74 -8.44 45.78
C SER A 598 6.52 -9.05 46.50
N SER A 599 6.57 -10.27 47.03
CA SER A 599 7.37 -10.60 48.23
C SER A 599 8.12 -11.94 48.16
N PRO A 600 9.33 -12.03 48.76
CA PRO A 600 9.95 -13.27 49.18
C PRO A 600 9.55 -13.67 50.62
N ASP A 601 9.73 -14.95 50.92
CA ASP A 601 9.79 -15.61 52.24
C ASP A 601 8.52 -15.73 53.10
N THR A 602 8.07 -16.98 53.30
CA THR A 602 8.40 -17.75 54.53
C THR A 602 7.81 -19.16 54.47
N GLY A 603 8.70 -20.15 54.58
CA GLY A 603 8.39 -21.58 54.65
C GLY A 603 9.67 -22.38 54.76
N LEU A 604 10.51 -22.01 55.73
CA LEU A 604 11.60 -22.85 56.23
C LEU A 604 11.01 -24.21 56.66
N LEU A 605 11.54 -25.31 56.13
CA LEU A 605 12.01 -26.41 56.96
C LEU A 605 13.12 -27.15 56.22
N ALA A 606 14.11 -27.53 57.02
CA ALA A 606 15.42 -27.99 56.63
C ALA A 606 15.47 -29.51 56.47
N HIS A 607 16.63 -29.95 55.97
CA HIS A 607 17.27 -31.23 56.27
C HIS A 607 16.69 -32.53 55.66
N SER A 608 17.39 -32.94 54.60
CA SER A 608 18.14 -34.20 54.47
C SER A 608 17.44 -35.57 54.56
N MET A 609 17.76 -36.35 53.53
CA MET A 609 17.93 -37.81 53.47
C MET A 609 16.68 -38.67 53.26
N ASP A 610 16.78 -39.44 52.17
CA ASP A 610 16.42 -40.84 51.98
C ASP A 610 15.68 -41.55 53.12
N PHE A 611 14.77 -42.45 52.76
CA PHE A 611 15.13 -43.87 52.61
C PHE A 611 13.88 -44.69 52.24
N GLY A 612 14.03 -45.59 51.26
CA GLY A 612 13.14 -46.74 51.18
C GLY A 612 13.39 -47.66 52.38
N GLY A 613 12.33 -48.20 52.97
CA GLY A 613 12.47 -49.23 54.02
C GLY A 613 11.33 -49.23 55.04
N THR A 614 10.34 -50.07 54.75
CA THR A 614 9.34 -50.70 55.63
C THR A 614 9.78 -50.97 57.07
N VAL A 615 8.88 -50.77 58.06
CA VAL A 615 8.54 -51.70 59.18
C VAL A 615 7.21 -51.23 59.84
N ASP A 616 6.26 -52.18 59.92
CA ASP A 616 5.14 -52.42 60.88
C ASP A 616 4.02 -51.38 61.11
N SER A 617 2.79 -51.68 60.67
CA SER A 617 1.65 -52.26 61.44
C SER A 617 1.02 -51.22 62.38
N SER A 618 -0.24 -50.82 62.25
CA SER A 618 -1.47 -51.61 62.13
C SER A 618 -2.64 -50.69 61.79
#